data_AF-A0A1C2HJ47-F1
#
_entry.id   AF-A0A1C2HJ47-F1
#
_cell.length_a   1.000
_cell.length_b   1.000
_cell.length_c   1.000
_cell.angle_alpha   90.00
_cell.angle_beta   90.00
_cell.angle_gamma   90.00
#
_symmetry.space_group_name_H-M   'P 1'
#
loop_
_entity.id
_entity.type
_entity.pdbx_description
1 polymer ?
#
loop_
_entity_poly.entity_id
_entity_poly.type
_entity_poly.pdbx_seq_one_letter_code
_entity_poly.pdbx_strand_id
1 'polypeptide(L)'
;MMLSPLKPLPLTVTPVPGESATSLASRIARKNGTASLQSFCADMSISYRALKVGDPVEIERVAALAGCAPTKLRTWTPHAPSKTNYQLGAEAPRFTAYSRSTIRGCPKCAAEALSEQGAHGPFHLGAWQLTSIRTCARHSCMLIEVPPPSHHKHSYDFARMVDNMDIDDIQFVAEEARSLERYLLGRLDGTPAGCWLDTLEFHVAAQLCENFGLLMTQGPKATRAETTERQWLEAGAAGYDLLRNGPDQMVAALEELRMEAGPGCHTYGAIAGSFLTWLSQREDDAAFNHIRRIVFDYILRTYPVLVGSTVLRIRCDRQQVYSLRKGAKAYGIDERMLRHKLLERGDISRTGKSGAITYRRYPSRETLQELADETNGLLRGFDAADYLAVDIHLLRIFVVVGLVKKAGEMARNAPYFRREDLDAFLGRLNRQTRPELEPANDEVSLIAATPACQCSTLELLHLIFEHDIPLRCVAGADARFNDFLISVERVKTAIGQNSAGAISMSEAAGKLGVDTATIRNLMNAGYLTAAPKSQKSSERWRVVDEASVTIFAEHYISATDLARELRRDPANLCRELYKNGVEPLIFNGENRIIFRRRDVNDR
;
A
#
# COMPACT_ATOMS: atom_id res chain seq x y z
N MET A 1 -31.59 58.39 27.11
CA MET A 1 -32.95 58.55 27.68
C MET A 1 -33.14 57.48 28.73
N MET A 2 -33.24 57.85 30.00
CA MET A 2 -33.65 56.92 31.05
C MET A 2 -35.12 56.58 30.83
N LEU A 3 -35.41 55.32 30.51
CA LEU A 3 -36.78 54.80 30.41
C LEU A 3 -37.42 54.91 31.80
N SER A 4 -38.59 55.53 31.90
CA SER A 4 -39.45 55.39 33.09
C SER A 4 -39.60 53.90 33.42
N PRO A 5 -39.49 53.47 34.69
CA PRO A 5 -39.53 52.06 35.03
C PRO A 5 -40.88 51.49 34.63
N LEU A 6 -40.88 50.63 33.60
CA LEU A 6 -42.05 49.84 33.21
C LEU A 6 -42.45 48.99 34.40
N LYS A 7 -43.69 49.16 34.87
CA LYS A 7 -44.26 48.32 35.93
C LYS A 7 -44.73 47.00 35.33
N PRO A 8 -44.64 45.88 36.09
CA PRO A 8 -45.25 44.62 35.68
C PRO A 8 -46.75 44.79 35.40
N LEU A 9 -47.25 44.08 34.39
CA LEU A 9 -48.67 44.06 34.08
C LEU A 9 -49.45 43.32 35.17
N PRO A 10 -50.67 43.77 35.53
CA PRO A 10 -51.52 43.05 36.49
C PRO A 10 -51.85 41.63 36.03
N LEU A 11 -52.02 41.43 34.71
CA LEU A 11 -52.23 40.13 34.10
C LEU A 11 -50.95 39.68 33.41
N THR A 12 -50.16 38.86 34.10
CA THR A 12 -48.90 38.30 33.60
C THR A 12 -48.88 36.76 33.65
N VAL A 13 -47.86 36.14 33.07
CA VAL A 13 -47.61 34.69 33.11
C VAL A 13 -46.23 34.42 33.68
N THR A 14 -46.07 33.27 34.33
CA THR A 14 -44.76 32.83 34.82
C THR A 14 -43.91 32.35 33.64
N PRO A 15 -42.66 32.83 33.48
CA PRO A 15 -41.75 32.34 32.46
C PRO A 15 -41.39 30.87 32.69
N VAL A 16 -41.31 30.10 31.62
CA VAL A 16 -40.83 28.71 31.66
C VAL A 16 -39.30 28.68 31.46
N PRO A 17 -38.55 27.79 32.13
CA PRO A 17 -37.12 27.62 31.85
C PRO A 17 -36.88 27.35 30.36
N GLY A 18 -35.95 28.08 29.74
CA GLY A 18 -35.66 27.94 28.32
C GLY A 18 -36.59 28.74 27.37
N GLU A 19 -37.59 29.44 27.89
CA GLU A 19 -38.56 30.18 27.10
C GLU A 19 -37.96 31.42 26.40
N SER A 20 -38.33 31.64 25.13
CA SER A 20 -37.91 32.83 24.39
C SER A 20 -38.75 34.06 24.76
N ALA A 21 -38.18 35.26 24.56
CA ALA A 21 -38.88 36.52 24.82
C ALA A 21 -40.14 36.68 23.97
N THR A 22 -40.11 36.21 22.73
CA THR A 22 -41.27 36.21 21.84
C THR A 22 -42.39 35.28 22.34
N SER A 23 -42.04 34.11 22.88
CA SER A 23 -43.00 33.20 23.52
C SER A 23 -43.66 33.85 24.73
N LEU A 24 -42.85 34.39 25.64
CA LEU A 24 -43.35 35.03 26.86
C LEU A 24 -44.28 36.21 26.50
N ALA A 25 -43.87 37.06 25.56
CA ALA A 25 -44.70 38.17 25.08
C ALA A 25 -46.00 37.68 24.42
N SER A 26 -45.97 36.58 23.65
CA SER A 26 -47.16 35.99 23.02
C SER A 26 -48.18 35.51 24.07
N ARG A 27 -47.71 34.84 25.13
CA ARG A 27 -48.55 34.38 26.24
C ARG A 27 -49.14 35.55 27.03
N ILE A 28 -48.34 36.59 27.33
CA ILE A 28 -48.82 37.82 27.99
C ILE A 28 -49.87 38.52 27.12
N ALA A 29 -49.61 38.67 25.81
CA ALA A 29 -50.54 39.25 24.86
C ALA A 29 -51.87 38.48 24.84
N ARG A 30 -51.82 37.14 24.82
CA ARG A 30 -53.01 36.28 24.88
C ARG A 30 -53.77 36.45 26.20
N LYS A 31 -53.06 36.49 27.33
CA LYS A 31 -53.67 36.66 28.66
C LYS A 31 -54.33 38.03 28.86
N ASN A 32 -53.78 39.07 28.23
CA ASN A 32 -54.34 40.42 28.24
C ASN A 32 -55.42 40.65 27.17
N GLY A 33 -55.83 39.61 26.43
CA GLY A 33 -56.93 39.68 25.47
C GLY A 33 -56.65 40.50 24.22
N THR A 34 -55.38 40.76 23.88
CA THR A 34 -55.06 41.48 22.65
C THR A 34 -55.39 40.63 21.41
N ALA A 35 -55.52 41.25 20.23
CA ALA A 35 -55.78 40.48 19.00
C ALA A 35 -54.57 39.65 18.56
N SER A 36 -53.35 40.15 18.80
CA SER A 36 -52.09 39.50 18.40
C SER A 36 -50.91 39.98 19.24
N LEU A 37 -49.80 39.25 19.20
CA LEU A 37 -48.51 39.68 19.73
C LEU A 37 -48.07 41.03 19.13
N GLN A 38 -48.31 41.26 17.84
CA GLN A 38 -47.93 42.52 17.21
C GLN A 38 -48.75 43.70 17.76
N SER A 39 -50.06 43.53 17.95
CA SER A 39 -50.93 44.54 18.57
C SER A 39 -50.47 44.84 19.99
N PHE A 40 -50.20 43.79 20.78
CA PHE A 40 -49.67 43.95 22.14
C PHE A 40 -48.33 44.69 22.15
N CYS A 41 -47.42 44.36 21.24
CA CYS A 41 -46.14 45.07 21.13
C CYS A 41 -46.36 46.56 20.82
N ALA A 42 -47.29 46.89 19.92
CA ALA A 42 -47.62 48.27 19.60
C ALA A 42 -48.18 49.03 20.82
N ASP A 43 -49.14 48.42 21.54
CA ASP A 43 -49.75 49.00 22.74
C ASP A 43 -48.71 49.27 23.85
N MET A 44 -47.72 48.39 23.97
CA MET A 44 -46.66 48.46 24.97
C MET A 44 -45.41 49.22 24.50
N SER A 45 -45.45 49.85 23.31
CA SER A 45 -44.31 50.54 22.70
C SER A 45 -43.06 49.66 22.53
N ILE A 46 -43.25 48.36 22.31
CA ILE A 46 -42.21 47.38 22.00
C ILE A 46 -42.10 47.23 20.49
N SER A 47 -40.88 47.32 19.96
CA SER A 47 -40.65 47.04 18.54
C SER A 47 -40.72 45.54 18.28
N TYR A 48 -41.84 45.07 17.71
CA TYR A 48 -42.00 43.65 17.35
C TYR A 48 -40.89 43.15 16.41
N ARG A 49 -40.42 43.99 15.48
CA ARG A 49 -39.32 43.63 14.57
C ARG A 49 -38.01 43.43 15.33
N ALA A 50 -37.70 44.30 16.30
CA ALA A 50 -36.49 44.22 17.10
C ALA A 50 -36.56 43.05 18.11
N LEU A 51 -37.73 42.81 18.71
CA LEU A 51 -37.96 41.67 19.59
C LEU A 51 -37.73 40.33 18.88
N LYS A 52 -38.19 40.17 17.63
CA LYS A 52 -37.96 38.95 16.82
C LYS A 52 -36.50 38.62 16.58
N VAL A 53 -35.63 39.63 16.51
CA VAL A 53 -34.19 39.44 16.31
C VAL A 53 -33.40 39.46 17.63
N GLY A 54 -34.13 39.42 18.76
CA GLY A 54 -33.57 39.35 20.10
C GLY A 54 -32.94 40.66 20.59
N ASP A 55 -33.46 41.82 20.18
CA ASP A 55 -32.92 43.10 20.65
C ASP A 55 -32.91 43.17 22.19
N PRO A 56 -31.75 43.46 22.81
CA PRO A 56 -31.62 43.42 24.26
C PRO A 56 -32.56 44.39 24.99
N VAL A 57 -32.86 45.55 24.41
CA VAL A 57 -33.75 46.56 25.01
C VAL A 57 -35.19 46.08 24.98
N GLU A 58 -35.63 45.50 23.86
CA GLU A 58 -36.99 44.96 23.78
C GLU A 58 -37.18 43.73 24.67
N ILE A 59 -36.16 42.88 24.82
CA ILE A 59 -36.19 41.76 25.78
C ILE A 59 -36.32 42.28 27.22
N GLU A 60 -35.58 43.34 27.59
CA GLU A 60 -35.70 43.97 28.91
C GLU A 60 -37.11 44.53 29.16
N ARG A 61 -37.72 45.16 28.14
CA ARG A 61 -39.09 45.65 28.23
C ARG A 61 -40.09 44.52 28.46
N VAL A 62 -39.98 43.42 27.71
CA VAL A 62 -40.84 42.24 27.93
C VAL A 62 -40.65 41.68 29.34
N ALA A 63 -39.41 41.55 29.81
CA ALA A 63 -39.11 41.06 31.15
C ALA A 63 -39.69 41.97 32.25
N ALA A 64 -39.62 43.29 32.07
CA ALA A 64 -40.21 44.27 32.99
C ALA A 64 -41.74 44.14 33.04
N LEU A 65 -42.41 44.02 31.88
CA LEU A 65 -43.86 43.79 31.82
C LEU A 65 -44.26 42.44 32.45
N ALA A 66 -43.41 41.42 32.32
CA ALA A 66 -43.64 40.11 32.90
C ALA A 66 -43.36 40.06 34.42
N GLY A 67 -42.59 41.02 34.95
CA GLY A 67 -42.10 41.00 36.33
C GLY A 67 -40.99 39.95 36.57
N CYS A 68 -40.17 39.65 35.56
CA CYS A 68 -39.12 38.63 35.66
C CYS A 68 -37.72 39.18 35.38
N ALA A 69 -36.69 38.38 35.71
CA ALA A 69 -35.31 38.76 35.46
C ALA A 69 -34.98 38.74 33.95
N PRO A 70 -34.48 39.85 33.37
CA PRO A 70 -34.20 39.92 31.93
C PRO A 70 -33.08 38.97 31.48
N THR A 71 -32.15 38.62 32.38
CA THR A 71 -31.01 37.73 32.08
C THR A 71 -31.44 36.35 31.60
N LYS A 72 -32.45 35.75 32.24
CA LYS A 72 -32.97 34.43 31.85
C LYS A 72 -33.59 34.47 30.46
N LEU A 73 -34.37 35.51 30.17
CA LEU A 73 -35.04 35.69 28.88
C LEU A 73 -34.03 35.97 27.75
N ARG A 74 -33.01 36.80 28.03
CA ARG A 74 -31.90 37.06 27.10
C ARG A 74 -31.13 35.80 26.74
N THR A 75 -30.83 34.96 27.74
CA THR A 75 -30.07 33.72 27.55
C THR A 75 -30.74 32.78 26.54
N TRP A 76 -32.08 32.70 26.56
CA TRP A 76 -32.85 31.76 25.74
C TRP A 76 -33.57 32.40 24.54
N THR A 77 -33.27 33.66 24.25
CA THR A 77 -33.76 34.32 23.04
C THR A 77 -32.62 34.46 22.06
N PRO A 78 -32.67 33.81 20.89
CA PRO A 78 -31.64 34.01 19.86
C PRO A 78 -31.50 35.49 19.55
N HIS A 79 -30.30 36.03 19.75
CA HIS A 79 -30.01 37.43 19.44
C HIS A 79 -28.72 37.56 18.67
N ALA A 80 -28.66 38.53 17.77
CA ALA A 80 -27.51 38.76 16.89
C ALA A 80 -26.65 39.92 17.43
N PRO A 81 -25.58 39.67 18.21
CA PRO A 81 -24.60 40.71 18.52
C PRO A 81 -23.84 41.19 17.26
N SER A 82 -23.86 40.41 16.19
CA SER A 82 -23.30 40.72 14.87
C SER A 82 -24.19 40.19 13.76
N LYS A 83 -24.01 40.61 12.50
CA LYS A 83 -24.85 40.15 11.36
C LYS A 83 -24.80 38.64 11.08
N THR A 84 -23.82 37.90 11.59
CA THR A 84 -23.57 36.49 11.20
C THR A 84 -23.69 35.48 12.35
N ASN A 85 -23.41 35.89 13.59
CA ASN A 85 -23.40 35.01 14.76
C ASN A 85 -24.54 35.39 15.70
N TYR A 86 -25.36 34.40 16.06
CA TYR A 86 -26.45 34.55 17.02
C TYR A 86 -26.00 33.91 18.33
N GLN A 87 -26.20 34.59 19.45
CA GLN A 87 -26.00 34.02 20.77
C GLN A 87 -27.27 33.28 21.19
N LEU A 88 -27.10 32.08 21.74
CA LEU A 88 -28.13 31.33 22.45
C LEU A 88 -27.46 30.50 23.55
N GLY A 89 -27.89 30.69 24.79
CA GLY A 89 -27.23 30.06 25.93
C GLY A 89 -25.76 30.49 26.04
N ALA A 90 -24.89 29.54 26.33
CA ALA A 90 -23.44 29.71 26.37
C ALA A 90 -22.77 29.67 24.97
N GLU A 91 -23.52 29.44 23.89
CA GLU A 91 -22.97 29.21 22.55
C GLU A 91 -23.37 30.30 21.56
N ALA A 92 -22.62 30.39 20.46
CA ALA A 92 -22.89 31.33 19.37
C ALA A 92 -23.18 30.62 18.03
N PRO A 93 -24.30 29.90 17.87
CA PRO A 93 -24.63 29.26 16.61
C PRO A 93 -24.70 30.26 15.45
N ARG A 94 -24.21 29.87 14.28
CA ARG A 94 -24.44 30.64 13.04
C ARG A 94 -25.93 30.72 12.74
N PHE A 95 -26.32 31.80 12.05
CA PHE A 95 -27.71 31.99 11.60
C PHE A 95 -28.28 30.78 10.82
N THR A 96 -27.44 30.06 10.08
CA THR A 96 -27.85 28.86 9.31
C THR A 96 -28.20 27.65 10.18
N ALA A 97 -27.91 27.67 11.48
CA ALA A 97 -28.32 26.63 12.43
C ALA A 97 -29.78 26.79 12.90
N TYR A 98 -30.43 27.92 12.57
CA TYR A 98 -31.82 28.19 12.95
C TYR A 98 -32.78 27.89 11.81
N SER A 99 -33.95 27.33 12.14
CA SER A 99 -35.08 27.30 11.21
C SER A 99 -35.57 28.72 10.95
N ARG A 100 -35.69 29.10 9.68
CA ARG A 100 -36.04 30.48 9.28
C ARG A 100 -37.52 30.67 8.96
N SER A 101 -38.22 29.59 8.66
CA SER A 101 -39.59 29.62 8.10
C SER A 101 -40.57 28.78 8.88
N THR A 102 -40.11 27.83 9.69
CA THR A 102 -40.97 26.89 10.41
C THR A 102 -40.70 26.98 11.90
N ILE A 103 -41.76 27.15 12.68
CA ILE A 103 -41.74 26.99 14.13
C ILE A 103 -42.13 25.55 14.43
N ARG A 104 -41.41 24.92 15.35
CA ARG A 104 -41.73 23.58 15.83
C ARG A 104 -42.04 23.63 17.31
N GLY A 105 -43.01 22.83 17.74
CA GLY A 105 -43.43 22.76 19.13
C GLY A 105 -43.57 21.32 19.59
N CYS A 106 -43.49 21.10 20.90
CA CYS A 106 -43.83 19.81 21.47
C CYS A 106 -45.36 19.69 21.63
N PRO A 107 -46.02 18.72 20.97
CA PRO A 107 -47.48 18.54 21.08
C PRO A 107 -47.91 18.25 22.53
N LYS A 108 -47.10 17.48 23.28
CA LYS A 108 -47.37 17.16 24.69
C LYS A 108 -47.19 18.36 25.63
N CYS A 109 -46.16 19.20 25.45
CA CYS A 109 -46.05 20.46 26.19
C CYS A 109 -47.24 21.38 25.94
N ALA A 110 -47.71 21.47 24.68
CA ALA A 110 -48.86 22.28 24.31
C ALA A 110 -50.14 21.76 24.99
N ALA A 111 -50.41 20.45 24.92
CA ALA A 111 -51.56 19.83 25.55
C ALA A 111 -51.58 20.01 27.08
N GLU A 112 -50.45 19.76 27.76
CA GLU A 112 -50.32 19.97 29.22
C GLU A 112 -50.56 21.44 29.58
N ALA A 113 -49.94 22.38 28.86
CA ALA A 113 -50.08 23.79 29.16
C ALA A 113 -51.49 24.34 28.87
N LEU A 114 -52.17 23.84 27.83
CA LEU A 114 -53.58 24.16 27.56
C LEU A 114 -54.48 23.66 28.68
N SER A 115 -54.25 22.45 29.17
CA SER A 115 -55.05 21.86 30.25
C SER A 115 -54.84 22.61 31.58
N GLU A 116 -53.61 22.97 31.91
CA GLU A 116 -53.26 23.59 33.20
C GLU A 116 -53.52 25.11 33.24
N GLN A 117 -53.26 25.82 32.14
CA GLN A 117 -53.22 27.30 32.09
C GLN A 117 -54.15 27.89 31.02
N GLY A 118 -54.87 27.06 30.27
CA GLY A 118 -55.75 27.51 29.19
C GLY A 118 -55.01 28.09 27.99
N ALA A 119 -55.70 28.92 27.21
CA ALA A 119 -55.22 29.39 25.91
C ALA A 119 -53.92 30.23 25.93
N HIS A 120 -53.46 30.70 27.10
CA HIS A 120 -52.20 31.44 27.26
C HIS A 120 -51.09 30.58 27.89
N GLY A 121 -51.36 29.30 28.14
CA GLY A 121 -50.42 28.34 28.68
C GLY A 121 -49.28 27.97 27.73
N PRO A 122 -49.56 27.61 26.46
CA PRO A 122 -48.54 27.11 25.54
C PRO A 122 -47.35 28.06 25.38
N PHE A 123 -46.15 27.49 25.44
CA PHE A 123 -44.88 28.21 25.39
C PHE A 123 -43.94 27.58 24.35
N HIS A 124 -42.97 28.36 23.90
CA HIS A 124 -41.96 27.96 22.94
C HIS A 124 -40.55 28.19 23.48
N LEU A 125 -39.72 27.16 23.40
CA LEU A 125 -38.35 27.20 23.90
C LEU A 125 -37.38 27.76 22.86
N GLY A 126 -36.36 28.49 23.30
CA GLY A 126 -35.32 29.04 22.42
C GLY A 126 -34.60 27.96 21.60
N ALA A 127 -34.28 26.84 22.23
CA ALA A 127 -33.56 25.72 21.60
C ALA A 127 -34.33 25.06 20.45
N TRP A 128 -35.67 25.08 20.46
CA TRP A 128 -36.50 24.48 19.40
C TRP A 128 -36.36 25.19 18.04
N GLN A 129 -35.81 26.40 18.03
CA GLN A 129 -35.47 27.11 16.80
C GLN A 129 -34.26 26.52 16.08
N LEU A 130 -33.42 25.74 16.75
CA LEU A 130 -32.24 25.11 16.15
C LEU A 130 -32.64 23.90 15.31
N THR A 131 -32.20 23.83 14.05
CA THR A 131 -32.53 22.73 13.14
C THR A 131 -32.12 21.36 13.69
N SER A 132 -31.01 21.32 14.45
CA SER A 132 -30.48 20.10 15.05
C SER A 132 -31.16 19.68 16.35
N ILE A 133 -32.12 20.47 16.86
CA ILE A 133 -33.01 20.09 17.96
C ILE A 133 -34.39 19.78 17.37
N ARG A 134 -34.75 18.51 17.38
CA ARG A 134 -35.93 17.87 16.79
C ARG A 134 -36.81 17.19 17.82
N THR A 135 -36.35 17.00 19.06
CA THR A 135 -37.17 16.41 20.12
C THR A 135 -37.38 17.33 21.33
N CYS A 136 -38.44 17.07 22.07
CA CYS A 136 -38.68 17.69 23.36
C CYS A 136 -37.85 17.02 24.45
N ALA A 137 -37.05 17.81 25.19
CA ALA A 137 -36.23 17.28 26.28
C ALA A 137 -37.01 16.74 27.47
N ARG A 138 -38.22 17.27 27.69
CA ARG A 138 -39.11 16.87 28.79
C ARG A 138 -39.91 15.61 28.47
N HIS A 139 -40.35 15.45 27.22
CA HIS A 139 -41.35 14.45 26.85
C HIS A 139 -40.84 13.35 25.92
N SER A 140 -39.59 13.46 25.45
CA SER A 140 -38.95 12.49 24.56
C SER A 140 -39.83 12.17 23.34
N CYS A 141 -40.35 13.21 22.69
CA CYS A 141 -41.14 13.10 21.46
C CYS A 141 -40.68 14.10 20.41
N MET A 142 -40.96 13.82 19.14
CA MET A 142 -40.67 14.72 18.02
C MET A 142 -41.37 16.06 18.21
N LEU A 143 -40.66 17.14 17.90
CA LEU A 143 -41.26 18.44 17.71
C LEU A 143 -41.95 18.43 16.34
N ILE A 144 -43.21 18.83 16.32
CA ILE A 144 -44.00 18.91 15.08
C ILE A 144 -44.05 20.36 14.60
N GLU A 145 -44.18 20.54 13.29
CA GLU A 145 -44.35 21.87 12.71
C GLU A 145 -45.68 22.48 13.17
N VAL A 146 -45.61 23.71 13.66
CA VAL A 146 -46.81 24.48 14.00
C VAL A 146 -47.30 25.14 12.72
N PRO A 147 -48.57 24.91 12.30
CA PRO A 147 -49.07 25.47 11.06
C PRO A 147 -48.83 26.99 10.97
N PRO A 148 -48.30 27.48 9.85
CA PRO A 148 -47.96 28.88 9.73
C PRO A 148 -49.23 29.74 9.81
N PRO A 149 -49.15 30.92 10.44
CA PRO A 149 -50.29 31.81 10.48
C PRO A 149 -50.61 32.34 9.07
N SER A 150 -51.86 32.77 8.86
CA SER A 150 -52.33 33.36 7.60
C SER A 150 -51.49 34.57 7.13
N HIS A 151 -50.86 35.29 8.06
CA HIS A 151 -49.93 36.37 7.76
C HIS A 151 -48.60 36.19 8.49
N HIS A 152 -47.49 36.37 7.77
CA HIS A 152 -46.11 36.31 8.27
C HIS A 152 -45.81 37.26 9.45
N LYS A 153 -46.68 38.24 9.70
CA LYS A 153 -46.58 39.14 10.85
C LYS A 153 -46.86 38.40 12.18
N HIS A 154 -47.49 37.24 12.16
CA HIS A 154 -47.80 36.45 13.36
C HIS A 154 -46.84 35.28 13.60
N SER A 155 -45.75 35.15 12.83
CA SER A 155 -44.88 33.98 12.84
C SER A 155 -44.17 33.67 14.17
N TYR A 156 -44.29 34.48 15.22
CA TYR A 156 -43.77 34.20 16.56
C TYR A 156 -44.84 34.35 17.66
N ASP A 157 -46.11 34.43 17.28
CA ASP A 157 -47.24 34.49 18.22
C ASP A 157 -47.66 33.07 18.64
N PHE A 158 -46.72 32.33 19.24
CA PHE A 158 -46.83 30.89 19.49
C PHE A 158 -48.10 30.50 20.28
N ALA A 159 -48.47 31.27 21.31
CA ALA A 159 -49.65 30.99 22.13
C ALA A 159 -50.96 31.00 21.33
N ARG A 160 -50.99 31.65 20.16
CA ARG A 160 -52.12 31.57 19.22
C ARG A 160 -51.89 30.52 18.14
N MET A 161 -50.66 30.39 17.64
CA MET A 161 -50.34 29.44 16.57
C MET A 161 -50.65 28.00 16.99
N VAL A 162 -50.49 27.68 18.28
CA VAL A 162 -50.82 26.37 18.85
C VAL A 162 -52.30 26.00 18.70
N ASP A 163 -53.22 26.95 18.54
CA ASP A 163 -54.64 26.66 18.32
C ASP A 163 -54.88 25.78 17.07
N ASN A 164 -53.97 25.86 16.09
CA ASN A 164 -54.04 25.08 14.84
C ASN A 164 -53.06 23.89 14.83
N MET A 165 -52.31 23.67 15.91
CA MET A 165 -51.35 22.58 16.01
C MET A 165 -52.09 21.26 16.32
N ASP A 166 -51.73 20.18 15.63
CA ASP A 166 -52.23 18.84 15.97
C ASP A 166 -51.53 18.34 17.24
N ILE A 167 -52.09 18.68 18.41
CA ILE A 167 -51.52 18.32 19.71
C ILE A 167 -51.61 16.82 20.03
N ASP A 168 -52.34 16.05 19.23
CA ASP A 168 -52.51 14.61 19.39
C ASP A 168 -51.49 13.79 18.56
N ASP A 169 -50.79 14.42 17.59
CA ASP A 169 -49.69 13.80 16.81
C ASP A 169 -48.41 13.65 17.66
N ILE A 170 -48.46 12.76 18.65
CA ILE A 170 -47.34 12.49 19.55
C ILE A 170 -46.52 11.31 19.03
N GLN A 171 -45.29 11.60 18.61
CA GLN A 171 -44.33 10.60 18.17
C GLN A 171 -43.18 10.47 19.17
N PHE A 172 -43.25 9.46 20.04
CA PHE A 172 -42.19 9.20 21.03
C PHE A 172 -40.88 8.73 20.38
N VAL A 173 -39.79 9.04 21.07
CA VAL A 173 -38.41 8.80 20.68
C VAL A 173 -37.68 8.17 21.86
N ALA A 174 -36.88 7.14 21.58
CA ALA A 174 -36.00 6.51 22.56
C ALA A 174 -34.89 7.46 23.03
N GLU A 175 -34.40 7.28 24.26
CA GLU A 175 -33.41 8.18 24.87
C GLU A 175 -32.06 8.13 24.12
N GLU A 176 -31.70 6.97 23.59
CA GLU A 176 -30.45 6.73 22.86
C GLU A 176 -30.40 7.53 21.56
N ALA A 177 -31.54 7.69 20.88
CA ALA A 177 -31.64 8.46 19.64
C ALA A 177 -31.48 9.98 19.86
N ARG A 178 -31.38 10.43 21.11
CA ARG A 178 -31.27 11.84 21.50
C ARG A 178 -29.86 12.21 21.98
N SER A 179 -28.88 11.33 21.78
CA SER A 179 -27.50 11.51 22.27
C SER A 179 -26.85 12.82 21.79
N LEU A 180 -26.98 13.16 20.50
CA LEU A 180 -26.52 14.44 19.96
C LEU A 180 -27.26 15.63 20.59
N GLU A 181 -28.58 15.57 20.68
CA GLU A 181 -29.37 16.70 21.20
C GLU A 181 -29.05 16.99 22.66
N ARG A 182 -28.86 15.98 23.49
CA ARG A 182 -28.43 16.17 24.89
C ARG A 182 -27.07 16.84 24.98
N TYR A 183 -26.13 16.44 24.12
CA TYR A 183 -24.84 17.09 24.04
C TYR A 183 -24.97 18.56 23.63
N LEU A 184 -25.77 18.86 22.60
CA LEU A 184 -25.98 20.24 22.14
C LEU A 184 -26.70 21.08 23.21
N LEU A 185 -27.73 20.55 23.88
CA LEU A 185 -28.41 21.22 24.98
C LEU A 185 -27.46 21.47 26.16
N GLY A 186 -26.63 20.48 26.53
CA GLY A 186 -25.59 20.64 27.54
C GLY A 186 -24.60 21.75 27.20
N ARG A 187 -24.18 21.87 25.93
CA ARG A 187 -23.36 22.99 25.48
C ARG A 187 -24.07 24.34 25.61
N LEU A 188 -25.35 24.43 25.24
CA LEU A 188 -26.15 25.66 25.43
C LEU A 188 -26.28 26.03 26.91
N ASP A 189 -26.34 25.05 27.81
CA ASP A 189 -26.37 25.24 29.26
C ASP A 189 -24.98 25.55 29.87
N GLY A 190 -23.91 25.56 29.06
CA GLY A 190 -22.54 25.82 29.52
C GLY A 190 -21.88 24.61 30.20
N THR A 191 -22.41 23.41 29.96
CA THR A 191 -21.85 22.13 30.43
C THR A 191 -21.32 21.32 29.24
N PRO A 192 -20.14 21.67 28.68
CA PRO A 192 -19.52 20.88 27.61
C PRO A 192 -19.21 19.47 28.08
N ALA A 193 -19.17 18.50 27.16
CA ALA A 193 -19.01 17.09 27.49
C ALA A 193 -17.55 16.68 27.82
N GLY A 194 -16.58 17.56 27.57
CA GLY A 194 -15.15 17.28 27.69
C GLY A 194 -14.61 16.43 26.53
N CYS A 195 -15.28 16.42 25.38
CA CYS A 195 -14.93 15.58 24.23
C CYS A 195 -14.34 16.41 23.08
N TRP A 196 -13.81 15.74 22.05
CA TRP A 196 -13.22 16.44 20.89
C TRP A 196 -14.19 17.42 20.21
N LEU A 197 -15.48 17.12 20.20
CA LEU A 197 -16.50 17.97 19.56
C LEU A 197 -16.64 19.34 20.26
N ASP A 198 -16.22 19.47 21.53
CA ASP A 198 -16.21 20.76 22.25
C ASP A 198 -15.14 21.72 21.70
N THR A 199 -14.13 21.19 20.98
CA THR A 199 -13.13 22.02 20.28
C THR A 199 -13.66 22.68 19.01
N LEU A 200 -14.85 22.25 18.56
CA LEU A 200 -15.51 22.76 17.36
C LEU A 200 -16.58 23.80 17.74
N GLU A 201 -16.78 24.79 16.88
CA GLU A 201 -17.92 25.71 16.97
C GLU A 201 -19.24 24.92 16.98
N PHE A 202 -20.24 25.40 17.71
CA PHE A 202 -21.50 24.68 17.95
C PHE A 202 -22.15 24.13 16.68
N HIS A 203 -22.30 24.98 15.65
CA HIS A 203 -22.94 24.57 14.39
C HIS A 203 -22.08 23.60 13.58
N VAL A 204 -20.76 23.61 13.79
CA VAL A 204 -19.84 22.68 13.15
C VAL A 204 -19.98 21.31 13.79
N ALA A 205 -19.99 21.23 15.12
CA ALA A 205 -20.21 19.97 15.84
C ALA A 205 -21.56 19.34 15.49
N ALA A 206 -22.64 20.12 15.52
CA ALA A 206 -23.97 19.65 15.18
C ALA A 206 -24.05 19.07 13.75
N GLN A 207 -23.58 19.84 12.76
CA GLN A 207 -23.64 19.41 11.37
C GLN A 207 -22.66 18.27 11.06
N LEU A 208 -21.50 18.23 11.70
CA LEU A 208 -20.55 17.13 11.53
C LEU A 208 -21.19 15.81 11.98
N CYS A 209 -21.78 15.78 13.18
CA CYS A 209 -22.48 14.60 13.69
C CYS A 209 -23.63 14.18 12.77
N GLU A 210 -24.48 15.11 12.36
CA GLU A 210 -25.59 14.82 11.45
C GLU A 210 -25.12 14.27 10.08
N ASN A 211 -24.14 14.89 9.43
CA ASN A 211 -23.74 14.50 8.07
C ASN A 211 -22.86 13.25 8.04
N PHE A 212 -21.96 13.11 9.03
CA PHE A 212 -21.19 11.89 9.15
C PHE A 212 -22.08 10.71 9.55
N GLY A 213 -23.01 10.93 10.48
CA GLY A 213 -24.00 9.94 10.85
C GLY A 213 -24.93 9.55 9.69
N LEU A 214 -25.32 10.51 8.83
CA LEU A 214 -26.11 10.21 7.63
C LEU A 214 -25.34 9.30 6.67
N LEU A 215 -24.02 9.52 6.52
CA LEU A 215 -23.16 8.61 5.78
C LEU A 215 -23.16 7.20 6.41
N MET A 216 -23.06 7.10 7.74
CA MET A 216 -23.02 5.81 8.43
C MET A 216 -24.35 5.05 8.38
N THR A 217 -25.49 5.75 8.40
CA THR A 217 -26.82 5.12 8.48
C THR A 217 -27.47 4.90 7.12
N GLN A 218 -27.23 5.78 6.15
CA GLN A 218 -27.87 5.73 4.82
C GLN A 218 -26.87 5.58 3.66
N GLY A 219 -25.58 5.65 3.94
CA GLY A 219 -24.52 5.39 2.97
C GLY A 219 -24.13 6.59 2.08
N PRO A 220 -23.20 6.36 1.13
CA PRO A 220 -22.53 7.41 0.36
C PRO A 220 -23.42 8.13 -0.66
N LYS A 221 -24.61 7.60 -0.94
CA LYS A 221 -25.56 8.17 -1.90
C LYS A 221 -26.74 8.91 -1.23
N ALA A 222 -26.73 9.02 0.09
CA ALA A 222 -27.80 9.67 0.84
C ALA A 222 -27.99 11.14 0.42
N THR A 223 -29.24 11.56 0.27
CA THR A 223 -29.61 12.92 -0.14
C THR A 223 -30.15 13.70 1.04
N ARG A 224 -29.54 14.84 1.36
CA ARG A 224 -30.00 15.74 2.44
C ARG A 224 -31.45 16.21 2.25
N ALA A 225 -31.87 16.46 1.01
CA ALA A 225 -33.21 16.96 0.67
C ALA A 225 -34.32 15.91 0.87
N GLU A 226 -33.98 14.62 0.83
CA GLU A 226 -34.92 13.51 0.99
C GLU A 226 -34.90 12.93 2.41
N THR A 227 -33.99 13.43 3.26
CA THR A 227 -33.83 12.95 4.64
C THR A 227 -34.88 13.57 5.55
N THR A 228 -35.69 12.73 6.20
CA THR A 228 -36.75 13.16 7.13
C THR A 228 -36.18 13.65 8.47
N GLU A 229 -36.96 14.39 9.26
CA GLU A 229 -36.54 14.84 10.60
C GLU A 229 -36.17 13.67 11.52
N ARG A 230 -36.89 12.54 11.44
CA ARG A 230 -36.57 11.33 12.22
C ARG A 230 -35.24 10.71 11.78
N GLN A 231 -35.00 10.63 10.48
CA GLN A 231 -33.72 10.14 9.96
C GLN A 231 -32.55 11.06 10.33
N TRP A 232 -32.76 12.38 10.35
CA TRP A 232 -31.74 13.32 10.81
C TRP A 232 -31.42 13.19 12.30
N LEU A 233 -32.44 12.90 13.13
CA LEU A 233 -32.25 12.60 14.55
C LEU A 233 -31.39 11.34 14.74
N GLU A 234 -31.75 10.24 14.08
CA GLU A 234 -31.02 8.96 14.12
C GLU A 234 -29.58 9.12 13.58
N ALA A 235 -29.41 9.81 12.46
CA ALA A 235 -28.10 10.16 11.92
C ALA A 235 -27.29 10.99 12.91
N GLY A 236 -27.87 12.03 13.49
CA GLY A 236 -27.21 12.86 14.49
C GLY A 236 -26.70 12.05 15.67
N ALA A 237 -27.52 11.15 16.21
CA ALA A 237 -27.13 10.25 17.30
C ALA A 237 -25.97 9.33 16.90
N ALA A 238 -26.10 8.62 15.78
CA ALA A 238 -25.05 7.72 15.27
C ALA A 238 -23.71 8.45 15.06
N GLY A 239 -23.74 9.66 14.49
CA GLY A 239 -22.55 10.47 14.30
C GLY A 239 -21.95 10.96 15.61
N TYR A 240 -22.76 11.43 16.56
CA TYR A 240 -22.27 11.87 17.86
C TYR A 240 -21.63 10.73 18.66
N ASP A 241 -22.30 9.58 18.74
CA ASP A 241 -21.83 8.45 19.54
C ASP A 241 -20.50 7.88 19.03
N LEU A 242 -20.25 7.99 17.72
CA LEU A 242 -18.97 7.68 17.11
C LEU A 242 -17.92 8.77 17.37
N LEU A 243 -18.23 10.02 17.04
CA LEU A 243 -17.27 11.12 16.98
C LEU A 243 -16.90 11.71 18.34
N ARG A 244 -17.71 11.51 19.39
CA ARG A 244 -17.37 11.94 20.75
C ARG A 244 -16.06 11.33 21.26
N ASN A 245 -15.66 10.20 20.70
CA ASN A 245 -14.43 9.48 21.06
C ASN A 245 -13.19 9.99 20.30
N GLY A 246 -13.32 11.03 19.46
CA GLY A 246 -12.20 11.71 18.81
C GLY A 246 -12.15 11.55 17.29
N PRO A 247 -11.24 12.30 16.63
CA PRO A 247 -11.12 12.33 15.17
C PRO A 247 -10.61 11.00 14.59
N ASP A 248 -9.85 10.22 15.36
CA ASP A 248 -9.34 8.92 14.91
C ASP A 248 -10.48 7.93 14.61
N GLN A 249 -11.61 8.03 15.32
CA GLN A 249 -12.78 7.21 15.04
C GLN A 249 -13.46 7.57 13.71
N MET A 250 -13.40 8.83 13.31
CA MET A 250 -13.85 9.24 11.98
C MET A 250 -12.99 8.58 10.90
N VAL A 251 -11.68 8.58 11.09
CA VAL A 251 -10.73 7.98 10.15
C VAL A 251 -10.91 6.46 10.10
N ALA A 252 -11.06 5.81 11.25
CA ALA A 252 -11.31 4.37 11.35
C ALA A 252 -12.62 3.98 10.63
N ALA A 253 -13.71 4.72 10.84
CA ALA A 253 -14.98 4.46 10.17
C ALA A 253 -14.91 4.66 8.65
N LEU A 254 -14.17 5.68 8.18
CA LEU A 254 -13.93 5.85 6.74
C LEU A 254 -13.09 4.70 6.15
N GLU A 255 -12.19 4.12 6.93
CA GLU A 255 -11.39 2.95 6.54
C GLU A 255 -12.24 1.67 6.52
N GLU A 256 -13.14 1.49 7.49
CA GLU A 256 -14.12 0.39 7.51
C GLU A 256 -15.02 0.43 6.27
N LEU A 257 -15.60 1.58 5.95
CA LEU A 257 -16.41 1.78 4.73
C LEU A 257 -15.62 1.44 3.45
N ARG A 258 -14.32 1.76 3.43
CA ARG A 258 -13.43 1.39 2.31
C ARG A 258 -13.24 -0.11 2.20
N MET A 259 -13.04 -0.78 3.33
CA MET A 259 -12.85 -2.23 3.38
C MET A 259 -14.13 -2.97 2.98
N GLU A 260 -15.29 -2.49 3.40
CA GLU A 260 -16.62 -3.02 3.03
C GLU A 260 -16.93 -2.83 1.53
N ALA A 261 -16.64 -1.65 0.98
CA ALA A 261 -16.78 -1.39 -0.46
C ALA A 261 -15.88 -2.30 -1.31
N GLY A 262 -14.86 -2.90 -0.69
CA GLY A 262 -13.97 -3.86 -1.29
C GLY A 262 -12.90 -3.23 -2.17
N PRO A 263 -11.94 -4.03 -2.65
CA PRO A 263 -10.70 -3.49 -3.19
C PRO A 263 -10.88 -2.86 -4.60
N GLY A 264 -12.03 -3.07 -5.25
CA GLY A 264 -12.41 -2.43 -6.52
C GLY A 264 -12.90 -0.98 -6.37
N CYS A 265 -13.03 -0.49 -5.14
CA CYS A 265 -13.44 0.87 -4.87
C CYS A 265 -12.24 1.84 -5.00
N HIS A 266 -12.12 2.45 -6.18
CA HIS A 266 -10.96 3.29 -6.52
C HIS A 266 -11.10 4.78 -6.17
N THR A 267 -12.25 5.21 -5.66
CA THR A 267 -12.52 6.64 -5.39
C THR A 267 -13.09 6.84 -3.99
N TYR A 268 -12.59 7.86 -3.29
CA TYR A 268 -13.12 8.28 -2.00
C TYR A 268 -14.58 8.75 -2.09
N GLY A 269 -15.02 9.25 -3.26
CA GLY A 269 -16.41 9.65 -3.50
C GLY A 269 -17.39 8.47 -3.51
N ALA A 270 -16.93 7.27 -3.87
CA ALA A 270 -17.78 6.09 -3.84
C ALA A 270 -18.09 5.61 -2.41
N ILE A 271 -17.19 5.86 -1.45
CA ILE A 271 -17.37 5.44 -0.03
C ILE A 271 -17.96 6.53 0.85
N ALA A 272 -17.77 7.80 0.51
CA ALA A 272 -18.13 8.92 1.39
C ALA A 272 -18.81 10.09 0.62
N GLY A 273 -19.43 9.81 -0.54
CA GLY A 273 -19.91 10.82 -1.48
C GLY A 273 -20.81 11.90 -0.87
N SER A 274 -21.84 11.50 -0.13
CA SER A 274 -22.80 12.40 0.55
C SER A 274 -22.09 13.35 1.53
N PHE A 275 -21.24 12.80 2.39
CA PHE A 275 -20.46 13.54 3.37
C PHE A 275 -19.46 14.51 2.73
N LEU A 276 -18.70 14.04 1.73
CA LEU A 276 -17.69 14.87 1.05
C LEU A 276 -18.33 16.00 0.24
N THR A 277 -19.48 15.72 -0.38
CA THR A 277 -20.26 16.74 -1.10
C THR A 277 -20.71 17.84 -0.13
N TRP A 278 -21.30 17.49 1.00
CA TRP A 278 -21.67 18.47 2.03
C TRP A 278 -20.46 19.28 2.52
N LEU A 279 -19.35 18.61 2.87
CA LEU A 279 -18.17 19.29 3.40
C LEU A 279 -17.54 20.25 2.38
N SER A 280 -17.61 19.91 1.09
CA SER A 280 -17.13 20.75 -0.01
C SER A 280 -17.97 22.02 -0.23
N GLN A 281 -19.28 21.98 0.06
CA GLN A 281 -20.22 23.09 -0.13
C GLN A 281 -20.13 24.18 0.95
N ARG A 282 -19.33 23.98 2.01
CA ARG A 282 -19.17 24.94 3.12
C ARG A 282 -18.10 26.00 2.85
N GLU A 283 -17.95 26.43 1.59
CA GLU A 283 -16.79 27.17 1.06
C GLU A 283 -16.40 28.41 1.88
N ASP A 284 -17.37 29.17 2.36
CA ASP A 284 -17.14 30.45 3.07
C ASP A 284 -16.98 30.30 4.60
N ASP A 285 -17.00 29.07 5.12
CA ASP A 285 -16.92 28.83 6.56
C ASP A 285 -15.59 28.18 6.95
N ALA A 286 -14.68 29.01 7.45
CA ALA A 286 -13.37 28.61 7.97
C ALA A 286 -13.47 27.70 9.20
N ALA A 287 -14.59 27.68 9.92
CA ALA A 287 -14.79 26.83 11.09
C ALA A 287 -14.76 25.33 10.73
N PHE A 288 -14.99 24.98 9.46
CA PHE A 288 -14.88 23.60 8.95
C PHE A 288 -13.46 23.19 8.54
N ASN A 289 -12.46 24.08 8.58
CA ASN A 289 -11.11 23.80 8.08
C ASN A 289 -10.41 22.65 8.82
N HIS A 290 -10.64 22.54 10.14
CA HIS A 290 -10.09 21.44 10.93
C HIS A 290 -10.58 20.08 10.42
N ILE A 291 -11.89 19.95 10.17
CA ILE A 291 -12.51 18.74 9.63
C ILE A 291 -12.01 18.47 8.21
N ARG A 292 -11.94 19.50 7.35
CA ARG A 292 -11.39 19.36 5.99
C ARG A 292 -9.99 18.81 6.01
N ARG A 293 -9.13 19.27 6.92
CA ARG A 293 -7.75 18.80 7.05
C ARG A 293 -7.70 17.32 7.42
N ILE A 294 -8.46 16.89 8.44
CA ILE A 294 -8.50 15.48 8.88
C ILE A 294 -8.90 14.57 7.71
N VAL A 295 -10.00 14.90 7.03
CA VAL A 295 -10.53 14.08 5.93
C VAL A 295 -9.60 14.13 4.70
N PHE A 296 -9.01 15.28 4.41
CA PHE A 296 -8.03 15.44 3.34
C PHE A 296 -6.78 14.59 3.58
N ASP A 297 -6.24 14.60 4.80
CA ASP A 297 -5.06 13.81 5.16
C ASP A 297 -5.33 12.31 5.06
N TYR A 298 -6.53 11.86 5.48
CA TYR A 298 -6.98 10.48 5.23
C TYR A 298 -7.00 10.17 3.72
N ILE A 299 -7.65 11.02 2.91
CA ILE A 299 -7.75 10.80 1.46
C ILE A 299 -6.35 10.71 0.82
N LEU A 300 -5.41 11.58 1.20
CA LEU A 300 -4.05 11.55 0.65
C LEU A 300 -3.29 10.26 0.99
N ARG A 301 -3.46 9.75 2.22
CA ARG A 301 -2.80 8.51 2.68
C ARG A 301 -3.41 7.26 2.04
N THR A 302 -4.65 7.33 1.60
CA THR A 302 -5.41 6.16 1.16
C THR A 302 -5.57 6.09 -0.35
N TYR A 303 -5.68 7.23 -1.04
CA TYR A 303 -5.96 7.31 -2.48
C TYR A 303 -4.89 8.10 -3.25
N PRO A 304 -4.58 7.71 -4.50
CA PRO A 304 -3.56 8.38 -5.31
C PRO A 304 -4.07 9.73 -5.85
N VAL A 305 -4.03 10.76 -5.02
CA VAL A 305 -4.34 12.15 -5.39
C VAL A 305 -3.13 12.80 -6.07
N LEU A 306 -3.35 13.45 -7.22
CA LEU A 306 -2.28 14.07 -7.99
C LEU A 306 -1.85 15.41 -7.38
N VAL A 307 -0.56 15.71 -7.49
CA VAL A 307 -0.03 17.03 -7.17
C VAL A 307 -0.73 18.08 -8.04
N GLY A 308 -1.17 19.17 -7.41
CA GLY A 308 -1.93 20.24 -8.05
C GLY A 308 -3.44 20.02 -8.06
N SER A 309 -3.95 18.81 -7.76
CA SER A 309 -5.38 18.59 -7.57
C SER A 309 -5.88 19.23 -6.27
N THR A 310 -7.13 19.68 -6.28
CA THR A 310 -7.80 20.24 -5.10
C THR A 310 -8.84 19.25 -4.59
N VAL A 311 -8.73 18.87 -3.32
CA VAL A 311 -9.68 17.99 -2.63
C VAL A 311 -10.15 18.71 -1.36
N LEU A 312 -11.47 18.80 -1.15
CA LEU A 312 -12.05 19.56 -0.04
C LEU A 312 -11.48 20.99 0.09
N ARG A 313 -11.25 21.64 -1.06
CA ARG A 313 -10.65 22.98 -1.20
C ARG A 313 -9.20 23.10 -0.69
N ILE A 314 -8.55 21.99 -0.32
CA ILE A 314 -7.13 21.94 0.01
C ILE A 314 -6.37 21.44 -1.22
N ARG A 315 -5.35 22.18 -1.63
CA ARG A 315 -4.48 21.80 -2.75
C ARG A 315 -3.51 20.72 -2.30
N CYS A 316 -3.42 19.65 -3.08
CA CYS A 316 -2.39 18.63 -2.92
C CYS A 316 -1.05 19.19 -3.42
N ASP A 317 -0.13 19.40 -2.49
CA ASP A 317 1.26 19.82 -2.76
C ASP A 317 2.19 18.63 -2.99
N ARG A 318 1.90 17.51 -2.33
CA ARG A 318 2.68 16.26 -2.37
C ARG A 318 1.75 15.06 -2.46
N GLN A 319 1.96 14.24 -3.48
CA GLN A 319 1.35 12.91 -3.58
C GLN A 319 1.97 11.98 -2.52
N GLN A 320 1.14 11.24 -1.78
CA GLN A 320 1.60 10.33 -0.71
C GLN A 320 1.55 8.85 -1.11
N VAL A 321 0.55 8.45 -1.91
CA VAL A 321 0.44 7.08 -2.43
C VAL A 321 0.29 7.06 -3.95
N TYR A 322 0.66 5.94 -4.58
CA TYR A 322 0.80 5.85 -6.03
C TYR A 322 0.09 4.64 -6.60
N SER A 323 -0.42 4.75 -7.84
CA SER A 323 -0.75 3.57 -8.63
C SER A 323 0.54 2.86 -9.09
N LEU A 324 0.44 1.57 -9.40
CA LEU A 324 1.55 0.73 -9.86
C LEU A 324 2.39 1.42 -10.93
N ARG A 325 1.76 1.88 -12.02
CA ARG A 325 2.44 2.52 -13.15
C ARG A 325 3.15 3.82 -12.76
N LYS A 326 2.52 4.67 -11.94
CA LYS A 326 3.12 5.94 -11.51
C LYS A 326 4.23 5.72 -10.49
N GLY A 327 4.06 4.79 -9.57
CA GLY A 327 5.08 4.41 -8.58
C GLY A 327 6.32 3.82 -9.24
N ALA A 328 6.13 2.85 -10.14
CA ALA A 328 7.21 2.25 -10.93
C ALA A 328 8.05 3.32 -11.66
N LYS A 329 7.37 4.21 -12.39
CA LYS A 329 8.05 5.31 -13.09
C LYS A 329 8.76 6.29 -12.15
N ALA A 330 8.13 6.67 -11.04
CA ALA A 330 8.66 7.68 -10.14
C ALA A 330 9.90 7.21 -9.36
N TYR A 331 10.00 5.90 -9.09
CA TYR A 331 11.07 5.31 -8.28
C TYR A 331 12.04 4.43 -9.09
N GLY A 332 11.91 4.42 -10.43
CA GLY A 332 12.81 3.68 -11.31
C GLY A 332 12.67 2.16 -11.27
N ILE A 333 11.58 1.64 -10.70
CA ILE A 333 11.34 0.20 -10.55
C ILE A 333 10.68 -0.34 -11.81
N ASP A 334 11.12 -1.50 -12.31
CA ASP A 334 10.40 -2.21 -13.37
C ASP A 334 8.97 -2.55 -12.91
N GLU A 335 7.97 -2.21 -13.72
CA GLU A 335 6.55 -2.33 -13.34
C GLU A 335 6.14 -3.78 -13.01
N ARG A 336 6.72 -4.79 -13.66
CA ARG A 336 6.45 -6.21 -13.37
C ARG A 336 7.08 -6.62 -12.04
N MET A 337 8.26 -6.10 -11.71
CA MET A 337 8.91 -6.34 -10.43
C MET A 337 8.11 -5.70 -9.29
N LEU A 338 7.74 -4.43 -9.44
CA LEU A 338 6.90 -3.74 -8.47
C LEU A 338 5.57 -4.48 -8.27
N ARG A 339 4.94 -4.93 -9.36
CA ARG A 339 3.70 -5.72 -9.28
C ARG A 339 3.91 -7.00 -8.48
N HIS A 340 5.01 -7.72 -8.73
CA HIS A 340 5.32 -8.97 -8.03
C HIS A 340 5.53 -8.72 -6.53
N LYS A 341 6.31 -7.69 -6.16
CA LYS A 341 6.56 -7.34 -4.76
C LYS A 341 5.30 -6.88 -4.02
N LEU A 342 4.44 -6.09 -4.68
CA LEU A 342 3.16 -5.70 -4.08
C LEU A 342 2.18 -6.88 -3.94
N LEU A 343 2.27 -7.90 -4.80
CA LEU A 343 1.51 -9.15 -4.64
C LEU A 343 2.04 -9.98 -3.46
N GLU A 344 3.36 -10.10 -3.32
CA GLU A 344 4.02 -10.80 -2.22
C GLU A 344 3.66 -10.17 -0.86
N ARG A 345 3.61 -8.83 -0.79
CA ARG A 345 3.18 -8.07 0.39
C ARG A 345 1.68 -8.11 0.66
N GLY A 346 0.87 -8.57 -0.30
CA GLY A 346 -0.59 -8.54 -0.22
C GLY A 346 -1.22 -7.15 -0.39
N ASP A 347 -0.44 -6.13 -0.79
CA ASP A 347 -0.93 -4.77 -1.05
C ASP A 347 -1.87 -4.73 -2.27
N ILE A 348 -1.66 -5.63 -3.22
CA ILE A 348 -2.54 -5.83 -4.38
C ILE A 348 -2.95 -7.29 -4.52
N SER A 349 -4.07 -7.54 -5.19
CA SER A 349 -4.53 -8.88 -5.57
C SER A 349 -4.91 -8.94 -7.05
N ARG A 350 -4.93 -10.15 -7.62
CA ARG A 350 -5.45 -10.40 -8.96
C ARG A 350 -6.90 -10.84 -8.86
N THR A 351 -7.79 -10.19 -9.60
CA THR A 351 -9.22 -10.54 -9.61
C THR A 351 -9.72 -10.87 -11.03
N GLY A 352 -10.67 -11.79 -11.10
CA GLY A 352 -11.34 -12.22 -12.33
C GLY A 352 -10.47 -13.02 -13.31
N LYS A 353 -11.11 -13.53 -14.37
CA LYS A 353 -10.45 -14.27 -15.47
C LYS A 353 -9.47 -13.39 -16.26
N SER A 354 -9.66 -12.07 -16.26
CA SER A 354 -8.78 -11.09 -16.92
C SER A 354 -7.49 -10.79 -16.14
N GLY A 355 -7.42 -11.14 -14.85
CA GLY A 355 -6.26 -10.88 -14.00
C GLY A 355 -6.04 -9.39 -13.70
N ALA A 356 -7.12 -8.61 -13.65
CA ALA A 356 -7.11 -7.21 -13.28
C ALA A 356 -6.49 -7.01 -11.88
N ILE A 357 -5.80 -5.89 -11.70
CA ILE A 357 -5.16 -5.56 -10.41
C ILE A 357 -6.17 -4.83 -9.55
N THR A 358 -6.29 -5.29 -8.32
CA THR A 358 -7.15 -4.67 -7.32
C THR A 358 -6.28 -4.26 -6.13
N TYR A 359 -6.39 -3.00 -5.69
CA TYR A 359 -5.57 -2.46 -4.63
C TYR A 359 -6.26 -2.70 -3.28
N ARG A 360 -5.60 -3.44 -2.39
CA ARG A 360 -5.96 -3.43 -0.97
C ARG A 360 -5.36 -2.19 -0.30
N ARG A 361 -4.14 -1.85 -0.69
CA ARG A 361 -3.42 -0.65 -0.28
C ARG A 361 -2.64 -0.09 -1.45
N TYR A 362 -2.71 1.23 -1.67
CA TYR A 362 -1.80 1.88 -2.60
C TYR A 362 -0.42 2.03 -1.95
N PRO A 363 0.68 1.70 -2.64
CA PRO A 363 2.01 1.85 -2.07
C PRO A 363 2.34 3.32 -1.75
N SER A 364 2.84 3.55 -0.54
CA SER A 364 3.31 4.86 -0.10
C SER A 364 4.68 5.20 -0.69
N ARG A 365 5.12 6.44 -0.50
CA ARG A 365 6.47 6.88 -0.87
C ARG A 365 7.55 6.04 -0.20
N GLU A 366 7.36 5.74 1.07
CA GLU A 366 8.28 4.98 1.90
C GLU A 366 8.34 3.53 1.40
N THR A 367 7.18 2.90 1.18
CA THR A 367 7.13 1.55 0.58
C THR A 367 7.78 1.49 -0.79
N LEU A 368 7.58 2.50 -1.65
CA LEU A 368 8.22 2.52 -2.96
C LEU A 368 9.73 2.74 -2.87
N GLN A 369 10.21 3.55 -1.91
CA GLN A 369 11.63 3.72 -1.70
C GLN A 369 12.28 2.41 -1.20
N GLU A 370 11.68 1.76 -0.20
CA GLU A 370 12.13 0.45 0.29
C GLU A 370 12.21 -0.57 -0.85
N LEU A 371 11.14 -0.68 -1.66
CA LEU A 371 11.13 -1.59 -2.80
C LEU A 371 12.12 -1.17 -3.89
N ALA A 372 12.38 0.12 -4.09
CA ALA A 372 13.39 0.59 -5.01
C ALA A 372 14.78 0.18 -4.53
N ASP A 373 15.10 0.36 -3.26
CA ASP A 373 16.39 -0.01 -2.69
C ASP A 373 16.61 -1.52 -2.72
N GLU A 374 15.56 -2.31 -2.53
CA GLU A 374 15.59 -3.77 -2.65
C GLU A 374 15.75 -4.26 -4.11
N THR A 375 15.20 -3.54 -5.08
CA THR A 375 15.07 -4.03 -6.47
C THR A 375 16.01 -3.37 -7.47
N ASN A 376 16.45 -2.14 -7.22
CA ASN A 376 17.40 -1.45 -8.07
C ASN A 376 18.75 -2.17 -7.98
N GLY A 377 19.25 -2.59 -9.14
CA GLY A 377 20.48 -3.40 -9.25
C GLY A 377 20.25 -4.90 -9.37
N LEU A 378 19.00 -5.39 -9.25
CA LEU A 378 18.67 -6.76 -9.60
C LEU A 378 18.65 -6.94 -11.13
N LEU A 379 19.28 -8.01 -11.60
CA LEU A 379 19.33 -8.41 -13.00
C LEU A 379 18.39 -9.58 -13.26
N ARG A 380 17.64 -9.56 -14.36
CA ARG A 380 16.81 -10.70 -14.78
C ARG A 380 17.67 -11.78 -15.42
N GLY A 381 17.11 -12.96 -15.64
CA GLY A 381 17.82 -14.08 -16.28
C GLY A 381 18.63 -13.70 -17.52
N PHE A 382 18.04 -12.99 -18.51
CA PHE A 382 18.79 -12.58 -19.70
C PHE A 382 19.87 -11.55 -19.39
N ASP A 383 19.55 -10.49 -18.64
CA ASP A 383 20.54 -9.46 -18.27
C ASP A 383 21.69 -10.03 -17.43
N ALA A 384 21.41 -11.02 -16.56
CA ALA A 384 22.40 -11.72 -15.76
C ALA A 384 23.27 -12.68 -16.60
N ALA A 385 22.68 -13.32 -17.62
CA ALA A 385 23.41 -14.16 -18.57
C ALA A 385 24.36 -13.29 -19.42
N ASP A 386 23.86 -12.16 -19.93
CA ASP A 386 24.66 -11.17 -20.65
C ASP A 386 25.76 -10.56 -19.77
N TYR A 387 25.47 -10.28 -18.50
CA TYR A 387 26.44 -9.80 -17.52
C TYR A 387 27.61 -10.78 -17.34
N LEU A 388 27.33 -12.08 -17.24
CA LEU A 388 28.35 -13.12 -17.16
C LEU A 388 28.99 -13.47 -18.53
N ALA A 389 28.42 -12.99 -19.64
CA ALA A 389 28.72 -13.42 -21.01
C ALA A 389 28.51 -14.93 -21.26
N VAL A 390 27.41 -15.49 -20.75
CA VAL A 390 27.01 -16.89 -20.95
C VAL A 390 25.63 -17.00 -21.58
N ASP A 391 25.31 -18.16 -22.16
CA ASP A 391 23.95 -18.45 -22.61
C ASP A 391 22.97 -18.65 -21.42
N ILE A 392 21.70 -18.31 -21.61
CA ILE A 392 20.66 -18.40 -20.58
C ILE A 392 20.45 -19.83 -20.06
N HIS A 393 20.62 -20.86 -20.89
CA HIS A 393 20.52 -22.25 -20.46
C HIS A 393 21.70 -22.64 -19.57
N LEU A 394 22.90 -22.14 -19.87
CA LEU A 394 24.08 -22.38 -19.04
C LEU A 394 23.96 -21.69 -17.68
N LEU A 395 23.48 -20.44 -17.64
CA LEU A 395 23.16 -19.76 -16.38
C LEU A 395 22.16 -20.57 -15.54
N ARG A 396 21.11 -21.12 -16.15
CA ARG A 396 20.13 -21.97 -15.43
C ARG A 396 20.79 -23.20 -14.80
N ILE A 397 21.72 -23.85 -15.51
CA ILE A 397 22.47 -24.99 -14.97
C ILE A 397 23.30 -24.55 -13.77
N PHE A 398 24.01 -23.41 -13.87
CA PHE A 398 24.81 -22.87 -12.75
C PHE A 398 23.96 -22.56 -11.51
N VAL A 399 22.71 -22.13 -11.70
CA VAL A 399 21.78 -21.91 -10.60
C VAL A 399 21.30 -23.21 -9.97
N VAL A 400 20.92 -24.20 -10.77
CA VAL A 400 20.44 -25.50 -10.29
C VAL A 400 21.48 -26.22 -9.43
N VAL A 401 22.76 -26.12 -9.82
CA VAL A 401 23.87 -26.80 -9.13
C VAL A 401 24.52 -25.93 -8.04
N GLY A 402 24.00 -24.72 -7.80
CA GLY A 402 24.45 -23.85 -6.71
C GLY A 402 25.76 -23.09 -6.97
N LEU A 403 26.23 -23.01 -8.23
CA LEU A 403 27.40 -22.20 -8.59
C LEU A 403 27.08 -20.71 -8.62
N VAL A 404 25.87 -20.34 -9.04
CA VAL A 404 25.36 -18.97 -9.02
C VAL A 404 24.11 -18.91 -8.15
N LYS A 405 24.10 -18.02 -7.16
CA LYS A 405 22.94 -17.83 -6.29
C LYS A 405 21.92 -16.91 -6.97
N LYS A 406 20.65 -17.33 -7.01
CA LYS A 406 19.55 -16.44 -7.34
C LYS A 406 19.12 -15.66 -6.10
N ALA A 407 18.76 -14.39 -6.27
CA ALA A 407 18.25 -13.55 -5.20
C ALA A 407 16.77 -13.84 -4.89
N GLY A 408 16.03 -14.33 -5.88
CA GLY A 408 14.64 -14.79 -5.75
C GLY A 408 14.03 -15.11 -7.11
N GLU A 409 12.72 -15.29 -7.14
CA GLU A 409 11.96 -15.59 -8.36
C GLU A 409 10.73 -14.70 -8.50
N MET A 410 10.47 -14.21 -9.71
CA MET A 410 9.23 -13.54 -10.08
C MET A 410 8.14 -14.56 -10.49
N ALA A 411 6.98 -14.07 -10.93
CA ALA A 411 5.92 -14.90 -11.51
C ALA A 411 6.45 -15.85 -12.61
N ARG A 412 5.92 -17.08 -12.63
CA ARG A 412 6.36 -18.20 -13.51
C ARG A 412 7.82 -18.63 -13.26
N ASN A 413 8.30 -18.51 -12.02
CA ASN A 413 9.63 -18.95 -11.58
C ASN A 413 10.78 -18.28 -12.36
N ALA A 414 10.58 -17.03 -12.79
CA ALA A 414 11.62 -16.28 -13.51
C ALA A 414 12.65 -15.72 -12.51
N PRO A 415 13.90 -16.20 -12.50
CA PRO A 415 14.87 -15.82 -11.49
C PRO A 415 15.40 -14.40 -11.72
N TYR A 416 15.79 -13.75 -10.61
CA TYR A 416 16.56 -12.51 -10.62
C TYR A 416 17.77 -12.64 -9.70
N PHE A 417 18.80 -11.85 -10.00
CA PHE A 417 20.15 -11.99 -9.47
C PHE A 417 20.65 -10.66 -8.93
N ARG A 418 21.38 -10.67 -7.82
CA ARG A 418 22.17 -9.50 -7.42
C ARG A 418 23.49 -9.51 -8.16
N ARG A 419 24.01 -8.33 -8.50
CA ARG A 419 25.34 -8.20 -9.12
C ARG A 419 26.42 -8.84 -8.24
N GLU A 420 26.36 -8.63 -6.93
CA GLU A 420 27.27 -9.26 -5.96
C GLU A 420 27.32 -10.79 -6.04
N ASP A 421 26.18 -11.46 -6.29
CA ASP A 421 26.15 -12.93 -6.42
C ASP A 421 26.81 -13.39 -7.73
N LEU A 422 26.68 -12.60 -8.80
CA LEU A 422 27.33 -12.86 -10.09
C LEU A 422 28.83 -12.57 -10.03
N ASP A 423 29.21 -11.46 -9.39
CA ASP A 423 30.60 -11.06 -9.15
C ASP A 423 31.31 -12.04 -8.23
N ALA A 424 30.61 -12.61 -7.23
CA ALA A 424 31.16 -13.65 -6.38
C ALA A 424 31.51 -14.92 -7.18
N PHE A 425 30.69 -15.27 -8.17
CA PHE A 425 30.98 -16.38 -9.08
C PHE A 425 32.18 -16.08 -9.98
N LEU A 426 32.24 -14.91 -10.63
CA LEU A 426 33.39 -14.49 -11.43
C LEU A 426 34.67 -14.39 -10.57
N GLY A 427 34.55 -13.92 -9.32
CA GLY A 427 35.63 -13.83 -8.36
C GLY A 427 36.18 -15.20 -7.94
N ARG A 428 35.35 -16.27 -7.94
CA ARG A 428 35.84 -17.64 -7.75
C ARG A 428 36.74 -18.09 -8.90
N LEU A 429 36.37 -17.78 -10.14
CA LEU A 429 37.20 -18.06 -11.32
C LEU A 429 38.47 -17.21 -11.32
N ASN A 430 38.35 -15.93 -10.94
CA ASN A 430 39.49 -15.04 -10.87
C ASN A 430 40.54 -15.49 -9.85
N ARG A 431 40.12 -16.07 -8.71
CA ARG A 431 41.06 -16.66 -7.73
C ARG A 431 41.82 -17.88 -8.27
N GLN A 432 41.30 -18.54 -9.31
CA GLN A 432 41.99 -19.64 -10.00
C GLN A 432 42.97 -19.13 -11.07
N THR A 433 43.00 -17.82 -11.34
CA THR A 433 43.97 -17.26 -12.29
C THR A 433 45.37 -17.18 -11.70
N ARG A 434 46.38 -17.46 -12.52
CA ARG A 434 47.79 -17.30 -12.18
C ARG A 434 48.41 -16.29 -13.16
N PRO A 435 48.68 -15.04 -12.74
CA PRO A 435 49.17 -13.99 -13.64
C PRO A 435 50.54 -14.32 -14.26
N GLU A 436 51.37 -15.07 -13.53
CA GLU A 436 52.72 -15.47 -13.95
C GLU A 436 52.73 -16.72 -14.84
N LEU A 437 51.55 -17.21 -15.24
CA LEU A 437 51.44 -18.39 -16.08
C LEU A 437 51.68 -18.00 -17.54
N GLU A 438 52.75 -18.56 -18.13
CA GLU A 438 53.05 -18.36 -19.55
C GLU A 438 51.93 -18.90 -20.46
N PRO A 439 51.63 -18.21 -21.58
CA PRO A 439 50.69 -18.68 -22.58
C PRO A 439 51.04 -20.08 -23.08
N ALA A 440 50.10 -21.02 -22.95
CA ALA A 440 50.21 -22.30 -23.63
C ALA A 440 49.58 -22.24 -25.03
N ASN A 441 50.15 -22.99 -25.98
CA ASN A 441 49.72 -23.01 -27.38
C ASN A 441 48.29 -23.56 -27.59
N ASP A 442 47.75 -24.27 -26.59
CA ASP A 442 46.43 -24.92 -26.62
C ASP A 442 45.39 -24.24 -25.71
N GLU A 443 45.63 -22.99 -25.29
CA GLU A 443 44.70 -22.25 -24.44
C GLU A 443 43.46 -21.79 -25.19
N VAL A 444 42.30 -22.13 -24.64
CA VAL A 444 40.99 -21.79 -25.18
C VAL A 444 40.05 -21.36 -24.05
N SER A 445 38.92 -20.73 -24.38
CA SER A 445 37.90 -20.39 -23.37
C SER A 445 37.34 -21.64 -22.70
N LEU A 446 36.81 -21.50 -21.48
CA LEU A 446 36.22 -22.64 -20.75
C LEU A 446 35.16 -23.38 -21.56
N ILE A 447 34.32 -22.67 -22.32
CA ILE A 447 33.31 -23.29 -23.18
C ILE A 447 33.98 -24.04 -24.34
N ALA A 448 34.99 -23.45 -24.98
CA ALA A 448 35.70 -24.07 -26.10
C ALA A 448 36.58 -25.26 -25.67
N ALA A 449 36.98 -25.34 -24.41
CA ALA A 449 37.71 -26.50 -23.87
C ALA A 449 36.81 -27.74 -23.76
N THR A 450 35.49 -27.58 -23.59
CA THR A 450 34.56 -28.69 -23.32
C THR A 450 34.59 -29.81 -24.36
N PRO A 451 34.60 -29.58 -25.69
CA PRO A 451 34.61 -30.67 -26.68
C PRO A 451 35.97 -31.36 -26.75
N ALA A 452 37.05 -30.60 -26.61
CA ALA A 452 38.42 -31.13 -26.64
C ALA A 452 38.76 -31.96 -25.39
N CYS A 453 38.07 -31.63 -24.29
CA CYS A 453 38.03 -32.42 -23.08
C CYS A 453 37.07 -33.61 -23.25
N GLN A 454 35.87 -33.46 -23.83
CA GLN A 454 34.77 -34.45 -23.79
C GLN A 454 34.00 -34.44 -22.45
N CYS A 455 34.02 -33.32 -21.74
CA CYS A 455 33.18 -33.07 -20.56
C CYS A 455 32.19 -31.92 -20.80
N SER A 456 31.17 -31.81 -19.97
CA SER A 456 30.33 -30.62 -19.92
C SER A 456 31.05 -29.42 -19.29
N THR A 457 30.54 -28.21 -19.50
CA THR A 457 31.06 -27.00 -18.83
C THR A 457 31.03 -27.12 -17.31
N LEU A 458 29.99 -27.78 -16.77
CA LEU A 458 29.85 -27.99 -15.34
C LEU A 458 30.93 -28.94 -14.79
N GLU A 459 31.13 -30.07 -15.47
CA GLU A 459 32.19 -31.03 -15.11
C GLU A 459 33.56 -30.37 -15.18
N LEU A 460 33.82 -29.56 -16.21
CA LEU A 460 35.05 -28.79 -16.34
C LEU A 460 35.27 -27.84 -15.15
N LEU A 461 34.23 -27.09 -14.77
CA LEU A 461 34.30 -26.19 -13.61
C LEU A 461 34.54 -26.95 -12.30
N HIS A 462 33.92 -28.13 -12.12
CA HIS A 462 34.19 -28.98 -10.97
C HIS A 462 35.65 -29.43 -10.93
N LEU A 463 36.20 -29.92 -12.06
CA LEU A 463 37.60 -30.32 -12.14
C LEU A 463 38.56 -29.17 -11.85
N ILE A 464 38.27 -27.97 -12.37
CA ILE A 464 39.07 -26.77 -12.10
C ILE A 464 39.10 -26.48 -10.59
N PHE A 465 37.95 -26.48 -9.93
CA PHE A 465 37.88 -26.15 -8.50
C PHE A 465 38.37 -27.29 -7.59
N GLU A 466 38.15 -28.55 -7.97
CA GLU A 466 38.56 -29.73 -7.18
C GLU A 466 40.07 -29.97 -7.26
N HIS A 467 40.69 -29.68 -8.41
CA HIS A 467 42.12 -29.94 -8.65
C HIS A 467 42.98 -28.67 -8.71
N ASP A 468 42.43 -27.51 -8.33
CA ASP A 468 43.11 -26.19 -8.36
C ASP A 468 43.83 -25.93 -9.71
N ILE A 469 43.15 -26.23 -10.82
CA ILE A 469 43.76 -26.14 -12.16
C ILE A 469 43.91 -24.66 -12.53
N PRO A 470 45.13 -24.18 -12.81
CA PRO A 470 45.36 -22.76 -13.02
C PRO A 470 44.76 -22.27 -14.33
N LEU A 471 44.09 -21.12 -14.24
CA LEU A 471 43.52 -20.38 -15.36
C LEU A 471 44.41 -19.20 -15.75
N ARG A 472 44.24 -18.71 -16.97
CA ARG A 472 44.71 -17.37 -17.36
C ARG A 472 43.50 -16.49 -17.67
N CYS A 473 43.62 -15.18 -17.49
CA CYS A 473 42.57 -14.23 -17.82
C CYS A 473 43.11 -13.11 -18.71
N VAL A 474 42.39 -12.79 -19.79
CA VAL A 474 42.80 -11.76 -20.77
C VAL A 474 42.32 -10.35 -20.38
N ALA A 475 41.22 -10.26 -19.62
CA ALA A 475 40.52 -9.01 -19.35
C ALA A 475 40.82 -8.38 -17.97
N GLY A 476 41.68 -9.01 -17.15
CA GLY A 476 42.06 -8.47 -15.85
C GLY A 476 40.87 -8.35 -14.88
N ALA A 477 40.61 -7.15 -14.35
CA ALA A 477 39.58 -6.92 -13.33
C ALA A 477 38.14 -7.01 -13.86
N ASP A 478 37.92 -6.74 -15.16
CA ASP A 478 36.57 -6.73 -15.79
C ASP A 478 36.25 -8.07 -16.50
N ALA A 479 36.88 -9.15 -16.05
CA ALA A 479 36.76 -10.46 -16.67
C ALA A 479 35.35 -11.05 -16.58
N ARG A 480 34.80 -11.43 -17.74
CA ARG A 480 33.56 -12.20 -17.87
C ARG A 480 33.89 -13.67 -18.12
N PHE A 481 32.88 -14.54 -18.12
CA PHE A 481 33.08 -16.00 -18.13
C PHE A 481 33.94 -16.50 -19.32
N ASN A 482 33.78 -15.89 -20.50
CA ASN A 482 34.52 -16.27 -21.70
C ASN A 482 35.96 -15.74 -21.75
N ASP A 483 36.34 -14.82 -20.85
CA ASP A 483 37.67 -14.24 -20.80
C ASP A 483 38.67 -15.11 -20.00
N PHE A 484 38.17 -16.16 -19.34
CA PHE A 484 38.96 -17.18 -18.66
C PHE A 484 39.40 -18.26 -19.64
N LEU A 485 40.71 -18.45 -19.72
CA LEU A 485 41.37 -19.39 -20.61
C LEU A 485 41.99 -20.54 -19.82
N ILE A 486 41.94 -21.72 -20.41
CA ILE A 486 42.49 -22.95 -19.85
C ILE A 486 43.22 -23.74 -20.94
N SER A 487 44.35 -24.34 -20.57
CA SER A 487 45.06 -25.30 -21.43
C SER A 487 44.36 -26.65 -21.35
N VAL A 488 44.00 -27.20 -22.51
CA VAL A 488 43.33 -28.50 -22.63
C VAL A 488 44.22 -29.62 -22.10
N GLU A 489 45.53 -29.53 -22.31
CA GLU A 489 46.52 -30.48 -21.83
C GLU A 489 46.61 -30.49 -20.30
N ARG A 490 46.59 -29.31 -19.65
CA ARG A 490 46.59 -29.22 -18.17
C ARG A 490 45.38 -29.92 -17.57
N VAL A 491 44.20 -29.74 -18.17
CA VAL A 491 42.97 -30.42 -17.74
C VAL A 491 43.11 -31.93 -17.88
N LYS A 492 43.57 -32.41 -19.03
CA LYS A 492 43.78 -33.85 -19.29
C LYS A 492 44.78 -34.47 -18.32
N THR A 493 45.83 -33.74 -17.97
CA THR A 493 46.87 -34.19 -17.04
C THR A 493 46.33 -34.27 -15.60
N ALA A 494 45.64 -33.22 -15.13
CA ALA A 494 45.04 -33.20 -13.80
C ALA A 494 44.02 -34.33 -13.59
N ILE A 495 43.24 -34.67 -14.62
CA ILE A 495 42.31 -35.81 -14.59
C ILE A 495 43.08 -37.14 -14.52
N GLY A 496 44.14 -37.29 -15.32
CA GLY A 496 44.95 -38.52 -15.37
C GLY A 496 45.59 -38.85 -14.02
N GLN A 497 46.19 -37.86 -13.37
CA GLN A 497 46.91 -38.02 -12.09
C GLN A 497 46.04 -38.43 -10.90
N ASN A 498 44.71 -38.29 -10.99
CA ASN A 498 43.81 -38.51 -9.86
C ASN A 498 43.20 -39.93 -9.80
N SER A 499 43.43 -40.76 -10.82
CA SER A 499 43.08 -42.19 -10.77
C SER A 499 44.37 -42.97 -10.51
N ALA A 500 44.50 -43.61 -9.34
CA ALA A 500 45.72 -44.32 -8.96
C ALA A 500 46.13 -45.34 -10.04
N GLY A 501 47.31 -45.13 -10.63
CA GLY A 501 47.83 -45.96 -11.72
C GLY A 501 47.27 -45.63 -13.12
N ALA A 502 46.58 -44.50 -13.33
CA ALA A 502 46.14 -44.06 -14.65
C ALA A 502 46.98 -42.88 -15.15
N ILE A 503 47.25 -42.86 -16.45
CA ILE A 503 47.90 -41.74 -17.14
C ILE A 503 47.07 -41.31 -18.36
N SER A 504 47.26 -40.06 -18.78
CA SER A 504 46.57 -39.53 -19.96
C SER A 504 47.11 -40.19 -21.24
N MET A 505 46.32 -40.18 -22.33
CA MET A 505 46.81 -40.67 -23.63
C MET A 505 48.01 -39.89 -24.16
N SER A 506 48.14 -38.60 -23.81
CA SER A 506 49.30 -37.76 -24.19
C SER A 506 50.55 -38.21 -23.45
N GLU A 507 50.41 -38.46 -22.15
CA GLU A 507 51.51 -38.94 -21.31
C GLU A 507 51.94 -40.36 -21.70
N ALA A 508 50.99 -41.25 -22.00
CA ALA A 508 51.28 -42.57 -22.55
C ALA A 508 52.00 -42.49 -23.92
N ALA A 509 51.58 -41.56 -24.79
CA ALA A 509 52.22 -41.31 -26.08
C ALA A 509 53.68 -40.83 -25.89
N GLY A 510 53.91 -39.91 -24.94
CA GLY A 510 55.24 -39.45 -24.56
C GLY A 510 56.13 -40.58 -24.01
N LYS A 511 55.60 -41.43 -23.12
CA LYS A 511 56.33 -42.57 -22.54
C LYS A 511 56.71 -43.65 -23.56
N LEU A 512 55.89 -43.85 -24.59
CA LEU A 512 56.12 -44.86 -25.64
C LEU A 512 56.76 -44.29 -26.92
N GLY A 513 57.03 -42.99 -26.98
CA GLY A 513 57.59 -42.30 -28.16
C GLY A 513 56.73 -42.39 -29.42
N VAL A 514 55.40 -42.43 -29.25
CA VAL A 514 54.41 -42.51 -30.35
C VAL A 514 53.42 -41.34 -30.28
N ASP A 515 52.47 -41.27 -31.20
CA ASP A 515 51.38 -40.29 -31.16
C ASP A 515 50.14 -40.82 -30.43
N THR A 516 49.24 -39.91 -30.04
CA THR A 516 48.00 -40.23 -29.31
C THR A 516 47.03 -41.09 -30.14
N ALA A 517 47.13 -41.05 -31.47
CA ALA A 517 46.37 -41.94 -32.36
C ALA A 517 46.84 -43.39 -32.23
N THR A 518 48.16 -43.61 -32.19
CA THR A 518 48.77 -44.92 -31.96
C THR A 518 48.38 -45.48 -30.59
N ILE A 519 48.40 -44.68 -29.53
CA ILE A 519 47.94 -45.10 -28.18
C ILE A 519 46.47 -45.57 -28.21
N ARG A 520 45.59 -44.82 -28.88
CA ARG A 520 44.18 -45.21 -29.01
C ARG A 520 44.01 -46.56 -29.72
N ASN A 521 44.80 -46.79 -30.76
CA ASN A 521 44.77 -48.03 -31.52
C ASN A 521 45.35 -49.21 -30.72
N LEU A 522 46.40 -48.99 -29.94
CA LEU A 522 46.95 -49.99 -29.01
C LEU A 522 45.93 -50.38 -27.94
N MET A 523 45.16 -49.43 -27.39
CA MET A 523 44.06 -49.74 -26.47
C MET A 523 42.94 -50.53 -27.16
N ASN A 524 42.51 -50.12 -28.35
CA ASN A 524 41.45 -50.82 -29.08
C ASN A 524 41.86 -52.25 -29.49
N ALA A 525 43.15 -52.47 -29.74
CA ALA A 525 43.71 -53.77 -30.05
C ALA A 525 44.03 -54.62 -28.79
N GLY A 526 43.82 -54.08 -27.59
CA GLY A 526 43.99 -54.80 -26.32
C GLY A 526 45.44 -54.86 -25.81
N TYR A 527 46.37 -54.11 -26.41
CA TYR A 527 47.77 -54.05 -25.96
C TYR A 527 47.98 -53.13 -24.76
N LEU A 528 47.12 -52.13 -24.59
CA LEU A 528 47.06 -51.25 -23.43
C LEU A 528 45.70 -51.38 -22.77
N THR A 529 45.65 -51.47 -21.45
CA THR A 529 44.39 -51.56 -20.71
C THR A 529 43.88 -50.16 -20.36
N ALA A 530 42.56 -50.00 -20.39
CA ALA A 530 41.93 -48.80 -19.84
C ALA A 530 41.96 -48.88 -18.31
N ALA A 531 42.37 -47.82 -17.63
CA ALA A 531 42.39 -47.78 -16.17
C ALA A 531 40.95 -47.85 -15.61
N PRO A 532 40.74 -48.42 -14.40
CA PRO A 532 39.43 -48.48 -13.77
C PRO A 532 38.86 -47.07 -13.53
N LYS A 533 37.59 -46.87 -13.90
CA LYS A 533 36.93 -45.56 -13.85
C LYS A 533 36.66 -45.14 -12.40
N SER A 534 37.03 -43.90 -12.04
CA SER A 534 36.53 -43.24 -10.83
C SER A 534 35.00 -43.05 -10.92
N GLN A 535 34.32 -43.23 -9.80
CA GLN A 535 32.85 -43.18 -9.65
C GLN A 535 32.24 -41.81 -9.99
N LYS A 536 33.07 -40.76 -10.15
CA LYS A 536 32.67 -39.39 -10.52
C LYS A 536 33.10 -38.98 -11.94
N SER A 537 33.79 -39.84 -12.69
CA SER A 537 34.24 -39.53 -14.05
C SER A 537 33.18 -39.89 -15.09
N SER A 538 32.88 -38.96 -15.99
CA SER A 538 31.96 -39.15 -17.10
C SER A 538 32.34 -40.37 -17.96
N GLU A 539 31.34 -41.13 -18.43
CA GLU A 539 31.50 -42.35 -19.24
C GLU A 539 32.37 -42.18 -20.50
N ARG A 540 32.54 -40.93 -20.94
CA ARG A 540 33.13 -40.56 -22.23
C ARG A 540 34.66 -40.57 -22.26
N TRP A 541 35.35 -40.54 -21.12
CA TRP A 541 36.80 -40.38 -21.07
C TRP A 541 37.57 -41.72 -21.01
N ARG A 542 38.61 -41.85 -21.84
CA ARG A 542 39.52 -43.01 -21.87
C ARG A 542 40.89 -42.63 -21.29
N VAL A 543 41.19 -43.11 -20.09
CA VAL A 543 42.51 -43.05 -19.44
C VAL A 543 43.22 -44.40 -19.59
N VAL A 544 44.55 -44.38 -19.69
CA VAL A 544 45.38 -45.58 -19.90
C VAL A 544 45.94 -46.03 -18.56
N ASP A 545 45.89 -47.33 -18.27
CA ASP A 545 46.56 -47.89 -17.11
C ASP A 545 48.08 -47.79 -17.28
N GLU A 546 48.75 -47.08 -16.37
CA GLU A 546 50.18 -46.82 -16.39
C GLU A 546 51.01 -48.11 -16.27
N ALA A 547 50.51 -49.08 -15.49
CA ALA A 547 51.14 -50.39 -15.40
C ALA A 547 51.13 -51.10 -16.76
N SER A 548 50.03 -51.05 -17.50
CA SER A 548 49.96 -51.59 -18.87
C SER A 548 50.92 -50.89 -19.85
N VAL A 549 51.09 -49.56 -19.71
CA VAL A 549 52.06 -48.81 -20.53
C VAL A 549 53.49 -49.23 -20.20
N THR A 550 53.79 -49.44 -18.93
CA THR A 550 55.11 -49.89 -18.47
C THR A 550 55.41 -51.31 -18.96
N ILE A 551 54.48 -52.24 -18.78
CA ILE A 551 54.59 -53.62 -19.29
C ILE A 551 54.74 -53.63 -20.82
N PHE A 552 54.01 -52.76 -21.52
CA PHE A 552 54.16 -52.62 -22.97
C PHE A 552 55.56 -52.12 -23.34
N ALA A 553 56.10 -51.12 -22.64
CA ALA A 553 57.44 -50.58 -22.89
C ALA A 553 58.58 -51.60 -22.60
N GLU A 554 58.37 -52.56 -21.70
CA GLU A 554 59.31 -53.66 -21.43
C GLU A 554 59.38 -54.67 -22.58
N HIS A 555 58.27 -54.90 -23.28
CA HIS A 555 58.18 -55.92 -24.32
C HIS A 555 58.30 -55.33 -25.73
N TYR A 556 58.04 -54.03 -25.88
CA TYR A 556 57.94 -53.34 -27.16
C TYR A 556 58.67 -52.01 -27.13
N ILE A 557 59.21 -51.61 -28.29
CA ILE A 557 59.92 -50.34 -28.47
C ILE A 557 59.51 -49.71 -29.79
N SER A 558 59.29 -48.39 -29.81
CA SER A 558 59.03 -47.66 -31.04
C SER A 558 60.28 -47.64 -31.92
N ALA A 559 60.13 -47.64 -33.25
CA ALA A 559 61.25 -47.52 -34.17
C ALA A 559 62.07 -46.23 -33.91
N THR A 560 61.39 -45.16 -33.50
CA THR A 560 62.01 -43.87 -33.15
C THR A 560 62.89 -43.99 -31.91
N ASP A 561 62.42 -44.67 -30.86
CA ASP A 561 63.19 -44.84 -29.63
C ASP A 561 64.30 -45.87 -29.79
N LEU A 562 64.08 -46.96 -30.53
CA LEU A 562 65.12 -47.94 -30.85
C LEU A 562 66.26 -47.31 -31.65
N ALA A 563 65.92 -46.47 -32.64
CA ALA A 563 66.91 -45.71 -33.40
C ALA A 563 67.70 -44.75 -32.51
N ARG A 564 67.04 -44.15 -31.52
CA ARG A 564 67.69 -43.27 -30.54
C ARG A 564 68.62 -44.05 -29.60
N GLU A 565 68.19 -45.20 -29.08
CA GLU A 565 69.00 -46.11 -28.24
C GLU A 565 70.27 -46.56 -28.99
N LEU A 566 70.13 -46.94 -30.27
CA LEU A 566 71.25 -47.41 -31.10
C LEU A 566 72.07 -46.28 -31.76
N ARG A 567 71.65 -45.00 -31.59
CA ARG A 567 72.21 -43.82 -32.27
C ARG A 567 72.28 -43.96 -33.80
N ARG A 568 71.23 -44.50 -34.41
CA ARG A 568 71.11 -44.70 -35.86
C ARG A 568 69.95 -43.90 -36.44
N ASP A 569 69.96 -43.73 -37.75
CA ASP A 569 68.81 -43.16 -38.47
C ASP A 569 67.61 -44.15 -38.46
N PRO A 570 66.39 -43.73 -38.09
CA PRO A 570 65.23 -44.61 -37.99
C PRO A 570 64.86 -45.32 -39.29
N ALA A 571 64.97 -44.65 -40.44
CA ALA A 571 64.57 -45.23 -41.73
C ALA A 571 65.55 -46.32 -42.19
N ASN A 572 66.85 -46.11 -41.96
CA ASN A 572 67.88 -47.13 -42.22
C ASN A 572 67.73 -48.33 -41.29
N LEU A 573 67.44 -48.09 -40.00
CA LEU A 573 67.25 -49.16 -39.01
C LEU A 573 66.05 -50.05 -39.37
N CYS A 574 64.88 -49.47 -39.71
CA CYS A 574 63.72 -50.25 -40.13
C CYS A 574 64.02 -51.10 -41.37
N ARG A 575 64.74 -50.56 -42.37
CA ARG A 575 65.13 -51.30 -43.58
C ARG A 575 65.99 -52.53 -43.26
N GLU A 576 66.92 -52.38 -42.32
CA GLU A 576 67.79 -53.46 -41.87
C GLU A 576 67.01 -54.53 -41.10
N LEU A 577 66.14 -54.12 -40.17
CA LEU A 577 65.28 -55.02 -39.41
C LEU A 577 64.35 -55.84 -40.33
N TYR A 578 63.72 -55.22 -41.33
CA TYR A 578 62.92 -55.95 -42.31
C TYR A 578 63.74 -56.92 -43.17
N LYS A 579 64.94 -56.53 -43.61
CA LYS A 579 65.83 -57.42 -44.36
C LYS A 579 66.25 -58.65 -43.54
N ASN A 580 66.34 -58.49 -42.23
CA ASN A 580 66.69 -59.55 -41.27
C ASN A 580 65.48 -60.35 -40.77
N GLY A 581 64.29 -60.13 -41.34
CA GLY A 581 63.07 -60.88 -41.05
C GLY A 581 62.34 -60.44 -39.77
N VAL A 582 62.66 -59.28 -39.20
CA VAL A 582 61.96 -58.75 -38.02
C VAL A 582 60.73 -57.98 -38.47
N GLU A 583 59.55 -58.49 -38.10
CA GLU A 583 58.27 -57.85 -38.42
C GLU A 583 57.84 -56.86 -37.34
N PRO A 584 57.19 -55.74 -37.72
CA PRO A 584 56.69 -54.78 -36.74
C PRO A 584 55.39 -55.32 -36.14
N LEU A 585 55.01 -54.80 -34.97
CA LEU A 585 53.73 -55.08 -34.37
C LEU A 585 52.60 -54.58 -35.28
N ILE A 586 51.78 -55.50 -35.80
CA ILE A 586 50.64 -55.17 -36.65
C ILE A 586 49.40 -55.05 -35.77
N PHE A 587 48.81 -53.86 -35.76
CA PHE A 587 47.54 -53.55 -35.11
C PHE A 587 46.81 -52.48 -35.92
N ASN A 588 45.49 -52.42 -35.75
CA ASN A 588 44.58 -51.71 -36.65
C ASN A 588 44.93 -50.21 -36.81
N GLY A 589 45.02 -49.72 -38.05
CA GLY A 589 45.17 -48.29 -38.41
C GLY A 589 46.54 -47.88 -38.96
N GLU A 590 46.66 -46.61 -39.39
CA GLU A 590 47.95 -45.96 -39.65
C GLU A 590 48.62 -45.66 -38.30
N ASN A 591 49.70 -46.36 -37.99
CA ASN A 591 50.34 -46.34 -36.68
C ASN A 591 51.86 -46.12 -36.80
N ARG A 592 52.47 -45.64 -35.73
CA ARG A 592 53.94 -45.63 -35.62
C ARG A 592 54.47 -47.06 -35.58
N ILE A 593 55.60 -47.30 -36.25
CA ILE A 593 56.25 -48.60 -36.30
C ILE A 593 56.79 -48.95 -34.91
N ILE A 594 56.31 -50.07 -34.35
CA ILE A 594 56.71 -50.59 -33.04
C ILE A 594 57.23 -52.02 -33.23
N PHE A 595 58.34 -52.38 -32.60
CA PHE A 595 58.93 -53.72 -32.64
C PHE A 595 58.88 -54.37 -31.25
N ARG A 596 58.95 -55.71 -31.20
CA ARG A 596 59.17 -56.44 -29.94
C ARG A 596 60.64 -56.36 -29.56
N ARG A 597 60.92 -55.96 -28.32
CA ARG A 597 62.30 -55.83 -27.81
C ARG A 597 63.11 -57.13 -27.97
N ARG A 598 62.51 -58.30 -27.70
CA ARG A 598 63.19 -59.60 -27.89
C ARG A 598 63.62 -59.87 -29.34
N ASP A 599 62.88 -59.34 -30.32
CA ASP A 599 63.17 -59.59 -31.74
C ASP A 599 64.29 -58.64 -32.24
N VAL A 600 64.65 -57.61 -31.46
CA VAL A 600 65.66 -56.58 -31.81
C VAL A 600 66.87 -56.52 -30.87
N ASN A 601 66.79 -57.04 -29.63
CA ASN A 601 67.88 -57.02 -28.65
C ASN A 601 68.80 -58.25 -28.68
N ASP A 602 68.37 -59.37 -29.27
CA ASP A 602 69.17 -60.61 -29.33
C ASP A 602 70.19 -60.61 -30.50
N ARG A 603 70.55 -59.43 -31.04
CA ARG A 603 71.49 -59.29 -32.17
C ARG A 603 72.40 -58.08 -32.11
#